data_AF-A0A7Z9VPA0-F1
#
_entry.id   AF-A0A7Z9VPA0-F1
#
_cell.length_a   1.000
_cell.length_b   1.000
_cell.length_c   1.000
_cell.angle_alpha   90.00
_cell.angle_beta   90.00
_cell.angle_gamma   90.00
#
_symmetry.space_group_name_H-M   'P 1'
#
loop_
_entity.id
_entity.type
_entity.pdbx_description
1 polymer ?
#
loop_
_entity_poly.entity_id
_entity_poly.type
_entity_poly.pdbx_seq_one_letter_code
_entity_poly.pdbx_strand_id
1 'polypeptide(L)'
;TEAGTQSVTITLTENESAPTITMSVSQTSATENSGTEVTLTLTASQVADEDIVVSLSASGTISSSDYVTTSLTPSTVTISAGSTTGTVSGTPKDDSTYEGNESTTVTISSIAGADATESGTQSITFTIIEDESAPTVSIATSATSVYDNGSSLTLTATSTQASKDAITVVIGTSGTATEGTDYGNISDITIAAGATTGTSTFNPTSDTVNEGSETATVSISSVSGADSSTSGTTSVTITINEYALRTGTTFNEGTTASQNAIKAETQWTNVDYSGSASSVHPYEQMNIHKVQSFSDGSDNLTGKGQFIHIADFNCDDNHLIYSNKTIHNLDDGGVGESTFGAATSSDYHCQFVASMAAGDGTGNGDGSGENIVSGVAPDADLILSSIPNTEGSYSSDDFAADLDSARGYSAVASNNSWAMGDDTDGNANAVWNITEIQDYITNNSLTTNQGLAYLLEGSTSSGAITATQEYITALNNFQNNGVIVFASGNYTGESDVSAVAALPELYSQLSEAWISVGLIDFTGSSVSSAT
;
A
#
# COMPACT_ATOMS: atom_id res chain seq x y z
N THR A 1 -17.25 -33.92 113.71
CA THR A 1 -17.61 -34.59 112.45
C THR A 1 -18.26 -33.57 111.57
N GLU A 2 -17.52 -33.05 110.59
CA GLU A 2 -18.18 -32.50 109.41
C GLU A 2 -18.39 -33.66 108.46
N ALA A 3 -19.63 -33.79 107.97
CA ALA A 3 -20.03 -34.81 107.01
C ALA A 3 -20.46 -34.09 105.72
N GLY A 4 -19.74 -34.34 104.64
CA GLY A 4 -20.01 -33.78 103.31
C GLY A 4 -18.83 -32.99 102.72
N THR A 5 -18.80 -32.87 101.39
CA THR A 5 -17.84 -32.04 100.66
C THR A 5 -18.17 -30.57 100.88
N GLN A 6 -17.22 -29.79 101.40
CA GLN A 6 -17.34 -28.34 101.52
C GLN A 6 -16.72 -27.69 100.27
N SER A 7 -17.48 -26.86 99.58
CA SER A 7 -16.98 -26.01 98.50
C SER A 7 -17.22 -24.54 98.82
N VAL A 8 -16.23 -23.71 98.54
CA VAL A 8 -16.35 -22.25 98.48
C VAL A 8 -16.29 -21.87 97.01
N THR A 9 -17.31 -21.15 96.54
CA THR A 9 -17.28 -20.51 95.23
C THR A 9 -16.63 -19.15 95.39
N ILE A 10 -15.49 -18.95 94.74
CA ILE A 10 -14.88 -17.63 94.58
C ILE A 10 -15.35 -17.11 93.23
N THR A 11 -16.05 -15.97 93.22
CA THR A 11 -16.35 -15.24 92.00
C THR A 11 -15.28 -14.17 91.82
N LEU A 12 -14.50 -14.29 90.75
CA LEU A 12 -13.70 -13.17 90.25
C LEU A 12 -14.61 -12.36 89.33
N THR A 13 -14.74 -11.07 89.59
CA THR A 13 -15.45 -10.14 88.70
C THR A 13 -14.41 -9.45 87.83
N GLU A 14 -14.53 -9.62 86.51
CA GLU A 14 -13.75 -8.86 85.54
C GLU A 14 -14.08 -7.37 85.69
N ASN A 15 -13.06 -6.51 85.87
CA ASN A 15 -13.26 -5.07 86.08
C ASN A 15 -12.65 -4.22 84.96
N GLU A 16 -12.09 -4.85 83.94
CA GLU A 16 -11.52 -4.22 82.77
C GLU A 16 -12.62 -4.00 81.71
N SER A 17 -12.54 -2.89 80.98
CA SER A 17 -13.42 -2.63 79.84
C SER A 17 -13.10 -3.56 78.68
N ALA A 18 -14.07 -3.88 77.82
CA ALA A 18 -13.79 -4.57 76.57
C ALA A 18 -12.88 -3.72 75.64
N PRO A 19 -12.02 -4.35 74.81
CA PRO A 19 -11.16 -3.62 73.89
C PRO A 19 -11.96 -2.81 72.85
N THR A 20 -11.42 -1.66 72.45
CA THR A 20 -11.91 -0.91 71.29
C THR A 20 -10.89 -1.01 70.15
N ILE A 21 -11.36 -1.15 68.91
CA ILE A 21 -10.51 -1.30 67.72
C ILE A 21 -10.43 0.02 66.97
N THR A 22 -9.20 0.43 66.66
CA THR A 22 -8.90 1.53 65.73
C THR A 22 -8.23 1.00 64.46
N MET A 23 -8.42 1.69 63.34
CA MET A 23 -7.88 1.35 62.03
C MET A 23 -7.03 2.50 61.50
N SER A 24 -5.85 2.19 60.97
CA SER A 24 -4.92 3.16 60.39
C SER A 24 -4.19 2.56 59.18
N VAL A 25 -3.66 3.43 58.31
CA VAL A 25 -2.83 3.02 57.16
C VAL A 25 -1.51 3.80 57.18
N SER A 26 -0.42 3.17 56.77
CA SER A 26 0.91 3.82 56.73
C SER A 26 0.96 5.02 55.78
N GLN A 27 0.17 4.99 54.71
CA GLN A 27 0.00 6.07 53.72
C GLN A 27 -1.33 5.92 53.00
N THR A 28 -1.93 7.03 52.58
CA THR A 28 -3.22 7.04 51.86
C THR A 28 -3.07 6.93 50.35
N SER A 29 -1.84 6.89 49.85
CA SER A 29 -1.54 6.73 48.43
C SER A 29 -0.13 6.20 48.18
N ALA A 30 0.08 5.51 47.08
CA ALA A 30 1.40 5.09 46.59
C ALA A 30 1.41 5.08 45.06
N THR A 31 2.50 5.53 44.45
CA THR A 31 2.73 5.32 43.01
C THR A 31 3.03 3.84 42.75
N GLU A 32 2.57 3.27 41.65
CA GLU A 32 2.71 1.84 41.40
C GLU A 32 4.17 1.38 41.24
N ASN A 33 5.02 2.16 40.56
CA ASN A 33 6.49 1.93 40.52
C ASN A 33 7.25 2.23 41.82
N SER A 34 6.58 2.67 42.89
CA SER A 34 7.27 3.12 44.10
C SER A 34 7.96 1.99 44.87
N GLY A 35 7.55 0.74 44.64
CA GLY A 35 7.96 -0.43 45.42
C GLY A 35 7.65 -0.32 46.93
N THR A 36 6.84 0.67 47.33
CA THR A 36 6.58 0.98 48.73
C THR A 36 5.49 0.05 49.26
N GLU A 37 5.80 -0.73 50.28
CA GLU A 37 4.81 -1.53 51.00
C GLU A 37 3.91 -0.62 51.83
N VAL A 38 2.60 -0.78 51.65
CA VAL A 38 1.58 -0.11 52.44
C VAL A 38 1.05 -1.08 53.48
N THR A 39 0.76 -0.62 54.69
CA THR A 39 0.28 -1.47 55.78
C THR A 39 -0.99 -0.89 56.38
N LEU A 40 -2.07 -1.68 56.37
CA LEU A 40 -3.28 -1.43 57.16
C LEU A 40 -3.10 -2.09 58.52
N THR A 41 -3.23 -1.28 59.59
CA THR A 41 -3.05 -1.72 60.97
C THR A 41 -4.34 -1.54 61.75
N LEU A 42 -4.82 -2.64 62.33
CA LEU A 42 -5.88 -2.65 63.34
C LEU A 42 -5.24 -2.70 64.72
N THR A 43 -5.64 -1.78 65.60
CA THR A 43 -5.09 -1.67 66.96
C THR A 43 -6.19 -1.79 67.99
N ALA A 44 -6.08 -2.79 68.85
CA ALA A 44 -6.90 -2.93 70.06
C ALA A 44 -6.38 -2.03 71.17
N SER A 45 -7.28 -1.37 71.92
CA SER A 45 -6.92 -0.48 73.03
C SER A 45 -6.23 -1.18 74.20
N GLN A 46 -6.33 -2.50 74.27
CA GLN A 46 -5.73 -3.36 75.28
C GLN A 46 -5.57 -4.79 74.74
N VAL A 47 -4.77 -5.60 75.41
CA VAL A 47 -4.60 -7.03 75.09
C VAL A 47 -5.88 -7.80 75.45
N ALA A 48 -6.26 -8.77 74.60
CA ALA A 48 -7.32 -9.74 74.86
C ALA A 48 -6.75 -11.15 75.05
N ASP A 49 -7.49 -12.01 75.76
CA ASP A 49 -7.16 -13.42 76.01
C ASP A 49 -7.68 -14.37 74.92
N GLU A 50 -8.52 -13.88 74.02
CA GLU A 50 -8.94 -14.56 72.79
C GLU A 50 -8.65 -13.70 71.53
N ASP A 51 -8.71 -14.32 70.35
CA ASP A 51 -8.50 -13.64 69.07
C ASP A 51 -9.64 -12.65 68.79
N ILE A 52 -9.28 -11.45 68.34
CA ILE A 52 -10.25 -10.48 67.81
C ILE A 52 -10.22 -10.55 66.28
N VAL A 53 -11.31 -11.01 65.68
CA VAL A 53 -11.45 -11.10 64.23
C VAL A 53 -12.25 -9.89 63.73
N VAL A 54 -11.60 -9.03 62.95
CA VAL A 54 -12.21 -7.84 62.38
C VAL A 54 -12.53 -8.11 60.92
N SER A 55 -13.80 -8.07 60.57
CA SER A 55 -14.26 -8.19 59.19
C SER A 55 -14.25 -6.81 58.53
N LEU A 56 -13.75 -6.76 57.31
CA LEU A 56 -13.61 -5.53 56.53
C LEU A 56 -14.44 -5.64 55.25
N SER A 57 -14.94 -4.50 54.78
CA SER A 57 -15.51 -4.35 53.45
C SER A 57 -14.72 -3.30 52.67
N ALA A 58 -14.49 -3.58 51.39
CA ALA A 58 -13.82 -2.66 50.48
C ALA A 58 -14.74 -2.30 49.30
N SER A 59 -14.63 -1.06 48.81
CA SER A 59 -15.33 -0.59 47.61
C SER A 59 -14.42 0.36 46.83
N GLY A 60 -14.32 0.18 45.52
CA GLY A 60 -13.36 0.94 44.70
C GLY A 60 -13.02 0.23 43.39
N THR A 61 -11.98 0.71 42.72
CA THR A 61 -11.46 0.15 41.46
C THR A 61 -10.23 -0.73 41.66
N ILE A 62 -9.48 -0.53 42.75
CA ILE A 62 -8.35 -1.39 43.10
C ILE A 62 -8.85 -2.80 43.40
N SER A 63 -8.19 -3.78 42.80
CA SER A 63 -8.43 -5.21 42.88
C SER A 63 -7.18 -5.96 43.37
N SER A 64 -7.18 -7.29 43.29
CA SER A 64 -6.01 -8.08 43.66
C SER A 64 -4.91 -8.10 42.58
N SER A 65 -5.22 -7.74 41.33
CA SER A 65 -4.21 -7.68 40.27
C SER A 65 -3.22 -6.54 40.45
N ASP A 66 -3.60 -5.52 41.22
CA ASP A 66 -2.86 -4.25 41.32
C ASP A 66 -1.83 -4.32 42.47
N TYR A 67 -1.60 -5.52 43.00
CA TYR A 67 -0.62 -5.81 44.03
C TYR A 67 0.28 -6.99 43.63
N VAL A 68 1.53 -6.97 44.11
CA VAL A 68 2.51 -8.03 43.81
C VAL A 68 2.17 -9.36 44.50
N THR A 69 1.68 -9.31 45.74
CA THR A 69 1.45 -10.51 46.57
C THR A 69 0.11 -10.47 47.31
N THR A 70 -0.01 -9.59 48.31
CA THR A 70 -1.19 -9.45 49.17
C THR A 70 -1.89 -8.13 48.90
N SER A 71 -3.21 -8.18 48.76
CA SER A 71 -4.05 -7.01 48.61
C SER A 71 -4.32 -6.32 49.95
N LEU A 72 -4.39 -4.98 49.94
CA LEU A 72 -4.79 -4.17 51.10
C LEU A 72 -6.30 -4.21 51.40
N THR A 73 -7.07 -5.00 50.65
CA THR A 73 -8.51 -5.17 50.87
C THR A 73 -8.85 -6.60 51.32
N PRO A 74 -8.27 -7.15 52.40
CA PRO A 74 -8.65 -8.47 52.87
C PRO A 74 -10.07 -8.45 53.44
N SER A 75 -10.76 -9.58 53.41
CA SER A 75 -12.09 -9.71 54.03
C SER A 75 -12.04 -9.71 55.57
N THR A 76 -10.92 -10.13 56.16
CA THR A 76 -10.73 -10.16 57.62
C THR A 76 -9.27 -9.90 58.00
N VAL A 77 -9.06 -9.28 59.14
CA VAL A 77 -7.77 -9.17 59.82
C VAL A 77 -7.94 -9.63 61.26
N THR A 78 -7.06 -10.51 61.74
CA THR A 78 -7.09 -11.04 63.12
C THR A 78 -6.04 -10.35 63.98
N ILE A 79 -6.45 -9.88 65.15
CA ILE A 79 -5.56 -9.53 66.26
C ILE A 79 -5.49 -10.75 67.17
N SER A 80 -4.37 -11.46 67.17
CA SER A 80 -4.23 -12.69 67.96
C SER A 80 -4.29 -12.42 69.46
N ALA A 81 -4.80 -13.39 70.23
CA ALA A 81 -4.76 -13.38 71.69
C ALA A 81 -3.35 -13.04 72.20
N GLY A 82 -3.26 -12.16 73.20
CA GLY A 82 -1.99 -11.67 73.73
C GLY A 82 -1.35 -10.51 72.93
N SER A 83 -1.91 -10.12 71.78
CA SER A 83 -1.42 -9.00 70.95
C SER A 83 -2.38 -7.82 70.97
N THR A 84 -1.88 -6.63 70.62
CA THR A 84 -2.70 -5.43 70.43
C THR A 84 -2.86 -5.03 68.97
N THR A 85 -2.12 -5.66 68.04
CA THR A 85 -2.10 -5.27 66.63
C THR A 85 -2.31 -6.47 65.71
N GLY A 86 -3.11 -6.26 64.67
CA GLY A 86 -3.22 -7.12 63.50
C GLY A 86 -2.98 -6.29 62.25
N THR A 87 -2.23 -6.82 61.29
CA THR A 87 -1.80 -6.07 60.11
C THR A 87 -2.02 -6.85 58.83
N VAL A 88 -2.32 -6.12 57.76
CA VAL A 88 -2.18 -6.61 56.37
C VAL A 88 -1.32 -5.62 55.61
N SER A 89 -0.42 -6.13 54.78
CA SER A 89 0.44 -5.32 53.93
C SER A 89 0.28 -5.70 52.46
N GLY A 90 0.45 -4.72 51.59
CA GLY A 90 0.43 -4.89 50.14
C GLY A 90 1.33 -3.87 49.46
N THR A 91 2.01 -4.29 48.41
CA THR A 91 2.84 -3.44 47.55
C THR A 91 2.15 -3.31 46.20
N PRO A 92 1.89 -2.07 45.71
CA PRO A 92 1.40 -1.85 44.35
C PRO A 92 2.25 -2.59 43.31
N LYS A 93 1.61 -3.08 42.25
CA LYS A 93 2.27 -3.75 41.15
C LYS A 93 2.54 -2.75 40.02
N ASP A 94 3.82 -2.55 39.72
CA ASP A 94 4.31 -1.81 38.56
C ASP A 94 4.12 -2.63 37.26
N ASP A 95 3.57 -2.02 36.21
CA ASP A 95 3.66 -2.57 34.85
C ASP A 95 3.88 -1.54 33.74
N SER A 96 3.14 -1.61 32.63
CA SER A 96 3.35 -0.71 31.48
C SER A 96 2.05 -0.36 30.76
N THR A 97 0.95 -0.75 31.37
CA THR A 97 -0.40 -0.55 30.88
C THR A 97 -0.92 0.71 31.55
N TYR A 98 -1.61 1.58 30.82
CA TYR A 98 -2.28 2.70 31.47
C TYR A 98 -3.63 2.25 32.05
N GLU A 99 -3.81 2.29 33.36
CA GLU A 99 -5.07 2.10 34.09
C GLU A 99 -5.71 3.41 34.56
N GLY A 100 -4.90 4.47 34.72
CA GLY A 100 -5.30 5.67 35.43
C GLY A 100 -5.34 5.45 36.95
N ASN A 101 -5.50 6.52 37.72
CA ASN A 101 -5.46 6.41 39.18
C ASN A 101 -6.62 5.56 39.73
N GLU A 102 -6.27 4.57 40.56
CA GLU A 102 -7.24 3.66 41.17
C GLU A 102 -7.41 3.93 42.66
N SER A 103 -8.63 3.82 43.19
CA SER A 103 -8.90 4.11 44.60
C SER A 103 -9.83 3.08 45.22
N THR A 104 -9.59 2.76 46.49
CA THR A 104 -10.44 1.87 47.28
C THR A 104 -10.66 2.42 48.67
N THR A 105 -11.86 2.20 49.20
CA THR A 105 -12.24 2.60 50.56
C THR A 105 -12.56 1.36 51.38
N VAL A 106 -11.83 1.18 52.48
CA VAL A 106 -11.95 0.07 53.43
C VAL A 106 -12.69 0.55 54.69
N THR A 107 -13.67 -0.22 55.15
CA THR A 107 -14.45 0.02 56.36
C THR A 107 -14.50 -1.24 57.23
N ILE A 108 -14.64 -1.07 58.54
CA ILE A 108 -14.94 -2.20 59.44
C ILE A 108 -16.43 -2.54 59.32
N SER A 109 -16.73 -3.81 59.02
CA SER A 109 -18.11 -4.28 58.88
C SER A 109 -18.63 -4.97 60.14
N SER A 110 -17.76 -5.67 60.85
CA SER A 110 -18.07 -6.34 62.12
C SER A 110 -16.81 -6.74 62.88
N ILE A 111 -16.93 -6.88 64.20
CA ILE A 111 -15.87 -7.37 65.08
C ILE A 111 -16.42 -8.54 65.88
N ALA A 112 -15.64 -9.60 66.03
CA ALA A 112 -15.96 -10.76 66.85
C ALA A 112 -14.78 -11.12 67.77
N GLY A 113 -15.10 -11.61 68.98
CA GLY A 113 -14.12 -11.96 70.02
C GLY A 113 -13.84 -10.83 71.01
N ALA A 114 -13.56 -11.21 72.26
CA ALA A 114 -13.17 -10.37 73.39
C ALA A 114 -14.17 -9.26 73.77
N ASP A 115 -15.44 -9.42 73.40
CA ASP A 115 -16.47 -8.38 73.44
C ASP A 115 -16.04 -7.05 72.79
N ALA A 116 -15.05 -7.12 71.88
CA ALA A 116 -14.40 -5.95 71.32
C ALA A 116 -15.36 -5.17 70.41
N THR A 117 -15.23 -3.85 70.44
CA THR A 117 -16.10 -2.94 69.66
C THR A 117 -15.29 -1.98 68.81
N GLU A 118 -15.92 -1.44 67.78
CA GLU A 118 -15.28 -0.45 66.91
C GLU A 118 -15.20 0.91 67.63
N SER A 119 -14.06 1.59 67.56
CA SER A 119 -13.89 2.93 68.13
C SER A 119 -14.51 4.00 67.23
N GLY A 120 -15.84 4.10 67.28
CA GLY A 120 -16.61 4.87 66.30
C GLY A 120 -16.57 4.23 64.92
N THR A 121 -17.34 4.75 63.96
CA THR A 121 -17.31 4.26 62.57
C THR A 121 -16.05 4.73 61.86
N GLN A 122 -15.29 3.79 61.30
CA GLN A 122 -14.00 4.04 60.67
C GLN A 122 -14.01 3.67 59.19
N SER A 123 -13.34 4.51 58.41
CA SER A 123 -13.17 4.34 56.97
C SER A 123 -11.82 4.91 56.55
N ILE A 124 -11.11 4.17 55.71
CA ILE A 124 -9.83 4.59 55.13
C ILE A 124 -9.91 4.46 53.62
N THR A 125 -9.50 5.51 52.92
CA THR A 125 -9.32 5.48 51.46
C THR A 125 -7.84 5.37 51.14
N PHE A 126 -7.51 4.49 50.21
CA PHE A 126 -6.18 4.30 49.64
C PHE A 126 -6.23 4.43 48.13
N THR A 127 -5.23 5.09 47.53
CA THR A 127 -5.13 5.32 46.07
C THR A 127 -3.80 4.81 45.52
N ILE A 128 -3.85 3.98 44.49
CA ILE A 128 -2.69 3.67 43.64
C ILE A 128 -2.63 4.76 42.58
N ILE A 129 -1.48 5.45 42.53
CA ILE A 129 -1.23 6.51 41.55
C ILE A 129 -0.53 5.87 40.36
N GLU A 130 -1.18 5.99 39.21
CA GLU A 130 -0.68 5.60 37.90
C GLU A 130 0.62 6.35 37.58
N ASP A 131 1.64 5.65 37.09
CA ASP A 131 2.91 6.26 36.67
C ASP A 131 3.18 6.31 35.18
N GLU A 132 2.35 5.66 34.37
CA GLU A 132 2.36 5.89 32.95
C GLU A 132 1.61 7.17 32.55
N SER A 133 2.11 7.80 31.48
CA SER A 133 1.37 8.88 30.83
C SER A 133 0.13 8.35 30.14
N ALA A 134 -0.96 9.12 30.14
CA ALA A 134 -2.13 8.79 29.33
C ALA A 134 -1.74 8.60 27.85
N PRO A 135 -2.26 7.56 27.17
CA PRO A 135 -1.90 7.23 25.80
C PRO A 135 -2.21 8.37 24.82
N THR A 136 -1.30 8.56 23.85
CA THR A 136 -1.56 9.43 22.70
C THR A 136 -1.66 8.63 21.41
N VAL A 137 -2.53 9.06 20.50
CA VAL A 137 -2.84 8.34 19.25
C VAL A 137 -2.42 9.14 18.02
N SER A 138 -1.84 8.43 17.05
CA SER A 138 -1.53 8.90 15.70
C SER A 138 -2.16 8.00 14.64
N ILE A 139 -2.24 8.45 13.39
CA ILE A 139 -2.75 7.68 12.24
C ILE A 139 -1.73 7.62 11.11
N ALA A 140 -1.68 6.47 10.43
CA ALA A 140 -0.89 6.22 9.23
C ALA A 140 -1.72 5.46 8.17
N THR A 141 -1.28 5.54 6.91
CA THR A 141 -1.80 4.77 5.78
C THR A 141 -0.70 3.88 5.20
N SER A 142 -1.05 2.71 4.66
CA SER A 142 -0.10 1.79 4.02
C SER A 142 0.48 2.32 2.70
N ALA A 143 -0.21 3.25 2.04
CA ALA A 143 0.28 3.96 0.86
C ALA A 143 -0.36 5.35 0.75
N THR A 144 0.29 6.29 0.06
CA THR A 144 -0.20 7.67 -0.16
C THR A 144 -0.86 7.86 -1.52
N SER A 145 -0.88 6.83 -2.37
CA SER A 145 -1.59 6.81 -3.63
C SER A 145 -2.14 5.41 -3.94
N VAL A 146 -3.22 5.35 -4.71
CA VAL A 146 -3.84 4.12 -5.21
C VAL A 146 -4.62 4.44 -6.49
N TYR A 147 -4.83 3.46 -7.35
CA TYR A 147 -5.81 3.58 -8.44
C TYR A 147 -7.24 3.35 -7.95
N ASP A 148 -8.22 3.91 -8.65
CA ASP A 148 -9.66 3.71 -8.41
C ASP A 148 -10.07 2.22 -8.40
N ASN A 149 -9.39 1.39 -9.19
CA ASN A 149 -9.55 -0.07 -9.24
C ASN A 149 -8.46 -0.84 -8.46
N GLY A 150 -7.60 -0.12 -7.73
CA GLY A 150 -6.47 -0.68 -7.02
C GLY A 150 -6.86 -1.51 -5.81
N SER A 151 -5.86 -2.17 -5.21
CA SER A 151 -6.07 -2.88 -3.95
C SER A 151 -6.37 -1.92 -2.80
N SER A 152 -7.21 -2.36 -1.85
CA SER A 152 -7.53 -1.55 -0.67
C SER A 152 -6.27 -1.25 0.16
N LEU A 153 -6.22 -0.05 0.72
CA LEU A 153 -5.17 0.38 1.64
C LEU A 153 -5.61 0.13 3.09
N THR A 154 -4.63 0.07 4.00
CA THR A 154 -4.88 -0.05 5.44
C THR A 154 -4.59 1.27 6.14
N LEU A 155 -5.56 1.72 6.94
CA LEU A 155 -5.40 2.82 7.89
C LEU A 155 -5.09 2.22 9.26
N THR A 156 -4.03 2.70 9.90
CA THR A 156 -3.58 2.19 11.20
C THR A 156 -3.57 3.33 12.21
N ALA A 157 -4.34 3.20 13.28
CA ALA A 157 -4.20 4.04 14.46
C ALA A 157 -3.19 3.39 15.42
N THR A 158 -2.29 4.19 15.97
CA THR A 158 -1.25 3.72 16.91
C THR A 158 -1.29 4.54 18.19
N SER A 159 -1.47 3.84 19.31
CA SER A 159 -1.32 4.36 20.67
C SER A 159 0.13 4.25 21.12
N THR A 160 0.62 5.21 21.89
CA THR A 160 1.99 5.20 22.47
C THR A 160 2.23 4.05 23.44
N GLN A 161 1.17 3.48 24.00
CA GLN A 161 1.23 2.38 24.96
C GLN A 161 -0.10 1.62 25.04
N ALA A 162 -0.07 0.46 25.70
CA ALA A 162 -1.28 -0.29 26.02
C ALA A 162 -2.07 0.42 27.13
N SER A 163 -3.38 0.24 27.14
CA SER A 163 -4.28 0.73 28.18
C SER A 163 -5.28 -0.34 28.59
N LYS A 164 -5.76 -0.27 29.84
CA LYS A 164 -6.78 -1.16 30.39
C LYS A 164 -8.13 -1.01 29.70
N ASP A 165 -8.46 0.21 29.29
CA ASP A 165 -9.65 0.50 28.50
C ASP A 165 -9.31 0.56 27.00
N ALA A 166 -10.29 0.19 26.17
CA ALA A 166 -10.18 0.37 24.73
C ALA A 166 -10.21 1.85 24.34
N ILE A 167 -9.48 2.22 23.28
CA ILE A 167 -9.47 3.57 22.71
C ILE A 167 -10.26 3.56 21.41
N THR A 168 -11.26 4.44 21.31
CA THR A 168 -12.01 4.68 20.07
C THR A 168 -11.46 5.91 19.37
N VAL A 169 -11.14 5.76 18.08
CA VAL A 169 -10.60 6.80 17.20
C VAL A 169 -11.63 7.10 16.13
N VAL A 170 -12.28 8.25 16.24
CA VAL A 170 -13.32 8.68 15.31
C VAL A 170 -12.67 9.26 14.06
N ILE A 171 -13.04 8.74 12.90
CA ILE A 171 -12.45 9.12 11.61
C ILE A 171 -13.30 10.19 10.93
N GLY A 172 -12.63 11.22 10.41
CA GLY A 172 -13.22 12.24 9.54
C GLY A 172 -12.57 12.24 8.17
N THR A 173 -13.36 12.47 7.13
CA THR A 173 -12.92 12.48 5.73
C THR A 173 -13.18 13.84 5.06
N SER A 174 -12.31 14.22 4.13
CA SER A 174 -12.43 15.43 3.30
C SER A 174 -11.54 15.31 2.07
N GLY A 175 -11.56 16.30 1.17
CA GLY A 175 -10.72 16.31 -0.03
C GLY A 175 -11.54 16.60 -1.29
N THR A 176 -10.98 16.26 -2.45
CA THR A 176 -11.74 16.28 -3.72
C THR A 176 -12.47 14.96 -3.95
N ALA A 177 -11.88 13.84 -3.51
CA ALA A 177 -12.55 12.55 -3.49
C ALA A 177 -13.62 12.51 -2.38
N THR A 178 -14.75 11.91 -2.70
CA THR A 178 -15.98 11.84 -1.90
C THR A 178 -16.20 10.43 -1.38
N GLU A 179 -16.31 10.31 -0.05
CA GLU A 179 -16.66 9.06 0.62
C GLU A 179 -18.04 8.54 0.16
N GLY A 180 -18.09 7.26 -0.15
CA GLY A 180 -19.26 6.56 -0.70
C GLY A 180 -19.41 6.67 -2.22
N THR A 181 -18.59 7.48 -2.91
CA THR A 181 -18.53 7.56 -4.37
C THR A 181 -17.18 7.07 -4.87
N ASP A 182 -16.10 7.77 -4.52
CA ASP A 182 -14.74 7.51 -5.03
C ASP A 182 -13.98 6.50 -4.16
N TYR A 183 -14.42 6.32 -2.90
CA TYR A 183 -13.96 5.28 -2.00
C TYR A 183 -15.05 4.86 -1.02
N GLY A 184 -14.99 3.64 -0.50
CA GLY A 184 -15.97 3.10 0.44
C GLY A 184 -15.96 3.81 1.80
N ASN A 185 -17.07 3.68 2.54
CA ASN A 185 -17.16 4.25 3.90
C ASN A 185 -16.07 3.69 4.82
N ILE A 186 -15.37 4.57 5.53
CA ILE A 186 -14.30 4.24 6.45
C ILE A 186 -14.90 4.10 7.85
N SER A 187 -14.66 2.95 8.49
CA SER A 187 -15.09 2.75 9.88
C SER A 187 -14.16 3.44 10.86
N ASP A 188 -14.71 3.91 11.98
CA ASP A 188 -13.94 4.31 13.16
C ASP A 188 -13.00 3.18 13.60
N ILE A 189 -11.82 3.55 14.10
CA ILE A 189 -10.81 2.58 14.52
C ILE A 189 -10.95 2.34 16.02
N THR A 190 -10.98 1.08 16.45
CA THR A 190 -10.88 0.70 17.86
C THR A 190 -9.53 0.06 18.14
N ILE A 191 -8.77 0.63 19.08
CA ILE A 191 -7.61 -0.01 19.69
C ILE A 191 -8.14 -0.76 20.92
N ALA A 192 -8.10 -2.09 20.88
CA ALA A 192 -8.62 -2.92 21.96
C ALA A 192 -7.80 -2.73 23.26
N ALA A 193 -8.41 -2.98 24.41
CA ALA A 193 -7.72 -3.03 25.69
C ALA A 193 -6.49 -3.96 25.62
N GLY A 194 -5.36 -3.50 26.14
CA GLY A 194 -4.07 -4.20 26.08
C GLY A 194 -3.36 -4.17 24.72
N ALA A 195 -3.95 -3.57 23.68
CA ALA A 195 -3.31 -3.40 22.37
C ALA A 195 -2.77 -1.98 22.18
N THR A 196 -1.82 -1.83 21.25
CA THR A 196 -1.25 -0.53 20.86
C THR A 196 -1.69 -0.09 19.46
N THR A 197 -2.37 -0.95 18.70
CA THR A 197 -2.81 -0.66 17.34
C THR A 197 -4.23 -1.14 17.08
N GLY A 198 -4.89 -0.44 16.16
CA GLY A 198 -6.16 -0.81 15.56
C GLY A 198 -6.17 -0.38 14.10
N THR A 199 -6.98 -1.01 13.26
CA THR A 199 -6.99 -0.74 11.82
C THR A 199 -8.40 -0.53 11.27
N SER A 200 -8.47 0.18 10.15
CA SER A 200 -9.63 0.29 9.26
C SER A 200 -9.15 0.21 7.82
N THR A 201 -10.07 0.02 6.88
CA THR A 201 -9.74 -0.17 5.47
C THR A 201 -10.12 1.09 4.70
N PHE A 202 -9.25 1.51 3.78
CA PHE A 202 -9.56 2.49 2.75
C PHE A 202 -9.72 1.74 1.42
N ASN A 203 -10.92 1.76 0.83
CA ASN A 203 -11.20 0.99 -0.38
C ASN A 203 -11.55 1.93 -1.54
N PRO A 204 -10.68 2.14 -2.53
CA PRO A 204 -11.04 2.92 -3.71
C PRO A 204 -12.21 2.26 -4.45
N THR A 205 -13.03 3.07 -5.12
CA THR A 205 -14.18 2.61 -5.89
C THR A 205 -13.92 2.90 -7.35
N SER A 206 -14.02 1.86 -8.19
CA SER A 206 -13.85 2.05 -9.62
C SER A 206 -15.16 2.40 -10.29
N ASP A 207 -15.14 3.42 -11.17
CA ASP A 207 -16.31 3.78 -11.96
C ASP A 207 -15.94 4.31 -13.36
N THR A 208 -16.85 4.24 -14.32
CA THR A 208 -16.50 4.48 -15.74
C THR A 208 -16.29 5.96 -16.12
N VAL A 209 -16.38 6.89 -15.18
CA VAL A 209 -16.13 8.31 -15.40
C VAL A 209 -14.64 8.59 -15.16
N ASN A 210 -14.12 9.65 -15.76
CA ASN A 210 -12.77 10.12 -15.49
C ASN A 210 -12.87 11.53 -14.91
N GLU A 211 -12.69 11.60 -13.59
CA GLU A 211 -12.67 12.80 -12.77
C GLU A 211 -11.26 13.43 -12.69
N GLY A 212 -10.24 12.72 -13.21
CA GLY A 212 -8.83 12.99 -12.96
C GLY A 212 -8.38 12.46 -11.60
N SER A 213 -7.10 12.68 -11.26
CA SER A 213 -6.62 12.29 -9.92
C SER A 213 -7.28 13.15 -8.84
N GLU A 214 -7.80 12.50 -7.82
CA GLU A 214 -8.45 13.12 -6.68
C GLU A 214 -7.72 12.81 -5.38
N THR A 215 -8.04 13.56 -4.32
CA THR A 215 -7.39 13.39 -3.01
C THR A 215 -8.44 13.14 -1.93
N ALA A 216 -8.18 12.12 -1.11
CA ALA A 216 -8.89 11.81 0.12
C ALA A 216 -8.00 12.11 1.33
N THR A 217 -8.38 13.08 2.15
CA THR A 217 -7.75 13.39 3.44
C THR A 217 -8.52 12.71 4.56
N VAL A 218 -7.88 11.73 5.20
CA VAL A 218 -8.41 11.01 6.36
C VAL A 218 -7.79 11.59 7.62
N SER A 219 -8.61 11.91 8.63
CA SER A 219 -8.18 12.59 9.85
C SER A 219 -8.79 11.98 11.11
N ILE A 220 -8.11 12.16 12.24
CA ILE A 220 -8.67 11.85 13.57
C ILE A 220 -9.55 13.03 14.00
N SER A 221 -10.88 12.81 14.03
CA SER A 221 -11.84 13.82 14.50
C SER A 221 -11.89 13.93 16.01
N SER A 222 -11.80 12.79 16.71
CA SER A 222 -11.72 12.72 18.17
C SER A 222 -11.20 11.37 18.63
N VAL A 223 -10.67 11.32 19.84
CA VAL A 223 -10.33 10.08 20.54
C VAL A 223 -11.04 10.04 21.89
N SER A 224 -11.36 8.83 22.37
CA SER A 224 -11.99 8.63 23.67
C SER A 224 -11.61 7.27 24.26
N GLY A 225 -11.63 7.18 25.60
CA GLY A 225 -11.18 6.00 26.37
C GLY A 225 -9.74 6.18 26.87
N ALA A 226 -9.43 5.61 28.04
CA ALA A 226 -8.11 5.66 28.66
C ALA A 226 -7.48 7.07 28.78
N ASP A 227 -8.29 8.10 29.04
CA ASP A 227 -7.87 9.52 29.05
C ASP A 227 -7.02 9.95 27.84
N SER A 228 -7.22 9.26 26.70
CA SER A 228 -6.38 9.39 25.52
C SER A 228 -6.51 10.76 24.85
N SER A 229 -5.45 11.14 24.15
CA SER A 229 -5.42 12.35 23.31
C SER A 229 -4.70 12.08 21.98
N THR A 230 -4.65 13.05 21.07
CA THR A 230 -3.93 12.92 19.80
C THR A 230 -2.54 13.54 19.88
N SER A 231 -1.56 12.94 19.18
CA SER A 231 -0.21 13.48 19.05
C SER A 231 0.42 13.00 17.74
N GLY A 232 1.42 13.73 17.25
CA GLY A 232 2.09 13.40 15.99
C GLY A 232 1.18 13.59 14.77
N THR A 233 1.16 12.62 13.86
CA THR A 233 0.33 12.66 12.64
C THR A 233 -1.13 12.38 12.98
N THR A 234 -1.98 13.39 12.78
CA THR A 234 -3.44 13.28 13.00
C THR A 234 -4.25 13.25 11.72
N SER A 235 -3.59 13.29 10.56
CA SER A 235 -4.22 13.17 9.25
C SER A 235 -3.24 12.65 8.20
N VAL A 236 -3.76 11.88 7.25
CA VAL A 236 -3.06 11.37 6.07
C VAL A 236 -3.82 11.77 4.81
N THR A 237 -3.12 11.96 3.70
CA THR A 237 -3.72 12.22 2.38
C THR A 237 -3.39 11.07 1.44
N ILE A 238 -4.40 10.56 0.76
CA ILE A 238 -4.31 9.49 -0.22
C ILE A 238 -4.77 10.06 -1.57
N THR A 239 -3.95 9.91 -2.60
CA THR A 239 -4.34 10.26 -3.97
C THR A 239 -5.01 9.05 -4.63
N ILE A 240 -6.21 9.23 -5.16
CA ILE A 240 -6.90 8.25 -6.00
C ILE A 240 -6.63 8.64 -7.44
N ASN A 241 -5.93 7.78 -8.17
CA ASN A 241 -5.61 7.99 -9.57
C ASN A 241 -6.62 7.27 -10.46
N GLU A 242 -6.94 7.89 -11.59
CA GLU A 242 -7.73 7.28 -12.66
C GLU A 242 -6.84 6.72 -13.76
N TYR A 243 -7.30 5.66 -14.43
CA TYR A 243 -6.63 5.19 -15.64
C TYR A 243 -6.92 6.13 -16.82
N ALA A 244 -5.87 6.72 -17.39
CA ALA A 244 -5.98 7.62 -18.56
C ALA A 244 -6.74 7.00 -19.75
N LEU A 245 -6.70 5.68 -19.90
CA LEU A 245 -7.35 4.93 -20.98
C LEU A 245 -8.87 4.72 -20.81
N ARG A 246 -9.46 5.19 -19.71
CA ARG A 246 -10.93 5.14 -19.49
C ARG A 246 -11.66 6.38 -19.95
N THR A 247 -11.02 7.28 -20.69
CA THR A 247 -11.73 8.36 -21.39
C THR A 247 -12.69 7.73 -22.40
N GLY A 248 -13.95 7.54 -22.00
CA GLY A 248 -15.04 7.18 -22.88
C GLY A 248 -15.34 8.33 -23.84
N THR A 249 -14.48 8.57 -24.82
CA THR A 249 -14.88 9.29 -26.03
C THR A 249 -16.00 8.47 -26.66
N THR A 250 -17.21 9.04 -26.69
CA THR A 250 -18.40 8.39 -27.22
C THR A 250 -18.33 8.38 -28.74
N PHE A 251 -17.62 7.39 -29.28
CA PHE A 251 -17.64 7.13 -30.70
C PHE A 251 -18.86 6.30 -31.08
N ASN A 252 -19.46 6.64 -32.21
CA ASN A 252 -20.49 5.80 -32.80
C ASN A 252 -19.83 4.81 -33.75
N GLU A 253 -20.07 3.52 -33.56
CA GLU A 253 -19.63 2.50 -34.51
C GLU A 253 -20.26 2.74 -35.88
N GLY A 254 -19.43 2.73 -36.93
CA GLY A 254 -19.86 2.90 -38.30
C GLY A 254 -20.72 1.72 -38.79
N THR A 255 -21.50 1.96 -39.85
CA THR A 255 -22.38 0.93 -40.41
C THR A 255 -21.59 -0.24 -41.00
N THR A 256 -22.21 -1.41 -41.12
CA THR A 256 -21.62 -2.56 -41.84
C THR A 256 -21.17 -2.20 -43.27
N ALA A 257 -21.85 -1.26 -43.93
CA ALA A 257 -21.43 -0.77 -45.25
C ALA A 257 -20.10 -0.01 -45.19
N SER A 258 -19.93 0.86 -44.19
CA SER A 258 -18.69 1.60 -43.93
C SER A 258 -17.54 0.64 -43.58
N GLN A 259 -17.80 -0.32 -42.70
CA GLN A 259 -16.84 -1.36 -42.33
C GLN A 259 -16.41 -2.20 -43.54
N ASN A 260 -17.35 -2.59 -44.41
CA ASN A 260 -17.03 -3.34 -45.64
C ASN A 260 -16.27 -2.49 -46.67
N ALA A 261 -16.45 -1.18 -46.68
CA ALA A 261 -15.68 -0.29 -47.56
C ALA A 261 -14.21 -0.27 -47.15
N ILE A 262 -13.92 -0.13 -45.84
CA ILE A 262 -12.55 -0.18 -45.29
C ILE A 262 -11.87 -1.51 -45.66
N LYS A 263 -12.56 -2.64 -45.46
CA LYS A 263 -12.01 -3.96 -45.80
C LYS A 263 -11.74 -4.19 -47.28
N ALA A 264 -12.39 -3.42 -48.15
CA ALA A 264 -12.22 -3.55 -49.60
C ALA A 264 -11.02 -2.75 -50.12
N GLU A 265 -10.36 -1.95 -49.28
CA GLU A 265 -9.16 -1.20 -49.64
C GLU A 265 -8.00 -2.17 -49.90
N THR A 266 -7.27 -1.94 -51.00
CA THR A 266 -6.18 -2.83 -51.43
C THR A 266 -5.06 -2.91 -50.38
N GLN A 267 -4.83 -1.80 -49.70
CA GLN A 267 -3.79 -1.67 -48.67
C GLN A 267 -4.16 -2.42 -47.39
N TRP A 268 -5.46 -2.58 -47.12
CA TRP A 268 -5.94 -3.45 -46.06
C TRP A 268 -5.65 -4.91 -46.41
N THR A 269 -5.90 -5.32 -47.67
CA THR A 269 -5.60 -6.70 -48.12
C THR A 269 -4.11 -7.05 -48.18
N ASN A 270 -3.23 -6.04 -48.20
CA ASN A 270 -1.77 -6.25 -48.18
C ASN A 270 -1.22 -6.63 -46.81
N VAL A 271 -2.00 -6.48 -45.73
CA VAL A 271 -1.62 -6.88 -44.37
C VAL A 271 -1.54 -8.41 -44.23
N ASP A 272 -2.28 -9.14 -45.06
CA ASP A 272 -2.26 -10.60 -45.02
C ASP A 272 -0.91 -11.16 -45.47
N TYR A 273 -0.39 -12.13 -44.71
CA TYR A 273 0.90 -12.75 -45.04
C TYR A 273 0.77 -13.60 -46.30
N SER A 274 1.62 -13.34 -47.30
CA SER A 274 1.66 -14.12 -48.55
C SER A 274 2.15 -15.56 -48.28
N GLY A 275 1.21 -16.44 -47.90
CA GLY A 275 1.52 -17.80 -47.46
C GLY A 275 0.67 -18.26 -46.27
N SER A 276 -0.15 -17.39 -45.68
CA SER A 276 -1.10 -17.75 -44.63
C SER A 276 -2.11 -18.79 -45.15
N ALA A 277 -2.36 -19.82 -44.34
CA ALA A 277 -3.45 -20.78 -44.58
C ALA A 277 -4.77 -20.34 -43.92
N SER A 278 -4.77 -19.24 -43.18
CA SER A 278 -5.95 -18.69 -42.52
C SER A 278 -6.94 -18.15 -43.57
N SER A 279 -8.23 -18.40 -43.35
CA SER A 279 -9.30 -17.75 -44.10
C SER A 279 -9.83 -16.49 -43.40
N VAL A 280 -9.25 -16.11 -42.26
CA VAL A 280 -9.63 -14.95 -41.45
C VAL A 280 -8.50 -13.94 -41.53
N HIS A 281 -8.82 -12.74 -42.01
CA HIS A 281 -7.85 -11.65 -42.10
C HIS A 281 -7.48 -11.12 -40.70
N PRO A 282 -6.19 -10.87 -40.39
CA PRO A 282 -5.73 -10.50 -39.05
C PRO A 282 -6.39 -9.21 -38.52
N TYR A 283 -6.55 -8.19 -39.36
CA TYR A 283 -7.24 -6.95 -38.96
C TYR A 283 -8.75 -7.13 -38.79
N GLU A 284 -9.35 -8.15 -39.40
CA GLU A 284 -10.75 -8.51 -39.14
C GLU A 284 -10.89 -9.18 -37.77
N GLN A 285 -9.96 -10.07 -37.43
CA GLN A 285 -9.90 -10.73 -36.12
C GLN A 285 -9.72 -9.72 -34.99
N MET A 286 -8.85 -8.71 -35.19
CA MET A 286 -8.61 -7.62 -34.24
C MET A 286 -9.68 -6.53 -34.25
N ASN A 287 -10.71 -6.64 -35.11
CA ASN A 287 -11.75 -5.63 -35.30
C ASN A 287 -11.24 -4.23 -35.70
N ILE A 288 -10.05 -4.12 -36.33
CA ILE A 288 -9.48 -2.82 -36.75
C ILE A 288 -10.44 -2.07 -37.69
N HIS A 289 -11.06 -2.78 -38.64
CA HIS A 289 -12.09 -2.23 -39.53
C HIS A 289 -13.30 -1.63 -38.80
N LYS A 290 -13.62 -2.10 -37.58
CA LYS A 290 -14.67 -1.49 -36.75
C LYS A 290 -14.15 -0.24 -36.08
N VAL A 291 -12.97 -0.31 -35.47
CA VAL A 291 -12.33 0.86 -34.83
C VAL A 291 -12.16 1.99 -35.83
N GLN A 292 -11.64 1.74 -37.03
CA GLN A 292 -11.51 2.75 -38.09
C GLN A 292 -12.86 3.27 -38.62
N SER A 293 -13.98 2.59 -38.31
CA SER A 293 -15.33 3.05 -38.63
C SER A 293 -15.97 3.88 -37.51
N PHE A 294 -15.37 3.90 -36.32
CA PHE A 294 -15.87 4.67 -35.19
C PHE A 294 -15.70 6.16 -35.48
N SER A 295 -16.74 6.96 -35.23
CA SER A 295 -16.71 8.39 -35.52
C SER A 295 -17.28 9.23 -34.37
N ASP A 296 -16.68 10.40 -34.17
CA ASP A 296 -17.16 11.46 -33.28
C ASP A 296 -18.17 12.40 -33.96
N GLY A 297 -18.53 12.11 -35.22
CA GLY A 297 -19.41 12.92 -36.06
C GLY A 297 -18.68 13.86 -37.02
N SER A 298 -17.36 14.04 -36.87
CA SER A 298 -16.52 14.86 -37.77
C SER A 298 -15.46 14.01 -38.47
N ASP A 299 -14.74 13.20 -37.71
CA ASP A 299 -13.67 12.34 -38.20
C ASP A 299 -13.91 10.88 -37.76
N ASN A 300 -13.25 9.96 -38.46
CA ASN A 300 -13.18 8.56 -38.05
C ASN A 300 -11.96 8.36 -37.13
N LEU A 301 -11.98 7.30 -36.33
CA LEU A 301 -10.84 6.87 -35.49
C LEU A 301 -9.73 6.24 -36.35
N THR A 302 -9.03 7.08 -37.09
CA THR A 302 -7.91 6.72 -37.96
C THR A 302 -6.58 7.29 -37.48
N GLY A 303 -6.56 7.98 -36.32
CA GLY A 303 -5.35 8.60 -35.76
C GLY A 303 -5.10 10.03 -36.23
N LYS A 304 -6.03 10.63 -36.96
CA LYS A 304 -5.90 12.00 -37.47
C LYS A 304 -5.58 13.00 -36.35
N GLY A 305 -4.52 13.79 -36.57
CA GLY A 305 -4.05 14.80 -35.61
C GLY A 305 -3.32 14.22 -34.39
N GLN A 306 -3.01 12.92 -34.41
CA GLN A 306 -2.22 12.25 -33.38
C GLN A 306 -0.83 11.94 -33.93
N PHE A 307 0.15 11.88 -33.02
CA PHE A 307 1.50 11.41 -33.31
C PHE A 307 1.74 10.04 -32.67
N ILE A 308 2.36 9.13 -33.41
CA ILE A 308 2.87 7.86 -32.88
C ILE A 308 4.39 7.89 -32.93
N HIS A 309 5.03 7.70 -31.79
CA HIS A 309 6.47 7.53 -31.69
C HIS A 309 6.86 6.09 -32.00
N ILE A 310 7.82 5.90 -32.90
CA ILE A 310 8.41 4.61 -33.26
C ILE A 310 9.88 4.66 -32.85
N ALA A 311 10.22 3.83 -31.88
CA ALA A 311 11.58 3.59 -31.42
C ALA A 311 12.01 2.21 -31.92
N ASP A 312 12.92 2.17 -32.89
CA ASP A 312 13.32 0.94 -33.57
C ASP A 312 14.68 1.10 -34.25
N PHE A 313 15.28 0.04 -34.74
CA PHE A 313 16.57 0.08 -35.43
C PHE A 313 16.41 0.63 -36.86
N ASN A 314 17.37 1.45 -37.27
CA ASN A 314 17.58 1.87 -38.67
C ASN A 314 16.37 2.60 -39.29
N CYS A 315 15.80 3.54 -38.53
CA CYS A 315 14.79 4.45 -39.05
C CYS A 315 15.36 5.37 -40.15
N ASP A 316 14.47 5.82 -41.03
CA ASP A 316 14.73 6.72 -42.17
C ASP A 316 13.49 7.60 -42.29
N ASP A 317 13.66 8.88 -42.60
CA ASP A 317 12.57 9.83 -42.84
C ASP A 317 12.22 9.98 -44.32
N ASN A 318 12.92 9.27 -45.21
CA ASN A 318 12.77 9.35 -46.65
C ASN A 318 12.23 8.06 -47.28
N HIS A 319 11.03 7.65 -46.85
CA HIS A 319 10.28 6.51 -47.37
C HIS A 319 8.89 6.92 -47.89
N LEU A 320 8.32 6.15 -48.84
CA LEU A 320 7.06 6.49 -49.51
C LEU A 320 5.86 6.60 -48.54
N ILE A 321 5.85 5.81 -47.48
CA ILE A 321 4.83 5.88 -46.42
C ILE A 321 4.71 7.27 -45.76
N TYR A 322 5.77 8.06 -45.78
CA TYR A 322 5.79 9.37 -45.15
C TYR A 322 5.30 10.49 -46.07
N SER A 323 4.99 10.20 -47.33
CA SER A 323 4.74 11.21 -48.36
C SER A 323 3.60 12.19 -48.03
N ASN A 324 2.61 11.75 -47.23
CA ASN A 324 1.49 12.58 -46.78
C ASN A 324 1.45 12.75 -45.26
N LYS A 325 2.58 12.56 -44.58
CA LYS A 325 2.69 12.62 -43.11
C LYS A 325 3.64 13.72 -42.67
N THR A 326 3.39 14.24 -41.48
CA THR A 326 4.38 14.98 -40.71
C THR A 326 5.30 13.97 -40.03
N ILE A 327 6.61 14.08 -40.29
CA ILE A 327 7.63 13.26 -39.63
C ILE A 327 8.49 14.15 -38.76
N HIS A 328 8.58 13.80 -37.48
CA HIS A 328 9.61 14.32 -36.60
C HIS A 328 10.73 13.29 -36.50
N ASN A 329 11.89 13.64 -37.05
CA ASN A 329 13.12 12.89 -36.90
C ASN A 329 13.80 13.36 -35.61
N LEU A 330 13.97 12.47 -34.62
CA LEU A 330 14.67 12.80 -33.38
C LEU A 330 16.19 12.59 -33.50
N ASP A 331 16.63 11.76 -34.44
CA ASP A 331 18.04 11.55 -34.80
C ASP A 331 18.48 12.42 -36.01
N ASP A 332 18.54 13.74 -35.80
CA ASP A 332 18.89 14.71 -36.85
C ASP A 332 20.37 15.17 -36.86
N GLY A 333 21.19 14.65 -35.94
CA GLY A 333 22.59 15.01 -35.75
C GLY A 333 22.80 16.29 -34.93
N GLY A 334 21.81 16.66 -34.12
CA GLY A 334 21.87 17.69 -33.08
C GLY A 334 22.91 17.41 -31.98
N VAL A 335 22.90 18.23 -30.92
CA VAL A 335 23.82 18.03 -29.78
C VAL A 335 23.25 16.95 -28.86
N GLY A 336 23.94 15.81 -28.76
CA GLY A 336 23.47 14.65 -27.99
C GLY A 336 22.49 13.78 -28.78
N GLU A 337 22.47 13.90 -30.11
CA GLU A 337 21.53 13.19 -30.98
C GLU A 337 22.28 12.57 -32.16
N SER A 338 21.86 11.37 -32.53
CA SER A 338 22.47 10.64 -33.63
C SER A 338 21.96 11.15 -34.99
N THR A 339 22.44 10.58 -36.11
CA THR A 339 21.83 10.81 -37.44
C THR A 339 21.26 9.50 -37.99
N PHE A 340 20.09 9.53 -38.63
CA PHE A 340 19.59 8.37 -39.40
C PHE A 340 20.65 7.82 -40.37
N GLY A 341 20.86 6.50 -40.31
CA GLY A 341 21.54 5.77 -41.37
C GLY A 341 20.64 5.70 -42.60
N ALA A 342 21.19 5.75 -43.81
CA ALA A 342 20.38 5.56 -45.01
C ALA A 342 19.76 4.16 -45.00
N ALA A 343 18.42 4.06 -44.97
CA ALA A 343 17.75 2.77 -45.12
C ALA A 343 18.18 2.13 -46.45
N THR A 344 18.42 0.82 -46.39
CA THR A 344 18.72 0.02 -47.58
C THR A 344 17.59 -0.96 -47.82
N SER A 345 17.48 -1.51 -49.03
CA SER A 345 16.50 -2.58 -49.32
C SER A 345 16.67 -3.85 -48.47
N SER A 346 17.72 -3.92 -47.65
CA SER A 346 18.03 -5.01 -46.71
C SER A 346 17.83 -4.66 -45.24
N ASP A 347 17.49 -3.41 -44.91
CA ASP A 347 17.42 -2.91 -43.53
C ASP A 347 16.28 -1.88 -43.42
N TYR A 348 15.06 -2.40 -43.20
CA TYR A 348 13.80 -1.66 -43.32
C TYR A 348 12.83 -1.91 -42.13
N HIS A 349 13.33 -2.43 -41.01
CA HIS A 349 12.49 -2.90 -39.90
C HIS A 349 11.65 -1.76 -39.30
N CYS A 350 12.29 -0.63 -38.98
CA CYS A 350 11.59 0.56 -38.49
C CYS A 350 10.50 1.05 -39.45
N GLN A 351 10.75 1.03 -40.77
CA GLN A 351 9.79 1.46 -41.80
C GLN A 351 8.60 0.49 -41.87
N PHE A 352 8.83 -0.81 -41.69
CA PHE A 352 7.74 -1.78 -41.60
C PHE A 352 6.89 -1.57 -40.34
N VAL A 353 7.52 -1.34 -39.19
CA VAL A 353 6.83 -1.03 -37.93
C VAL A 353 6.03 0.27 -38.02
N ALA A 354 6.62 1.33 -38.58
CA ALA A 354 5.95 2.58 -38.89
C ALA A 354 4.77 2.37 -39.86
N SER A 355 4.88 1.42 -40.80
CA SER A 355 3.80 1.02 -41.71
C SER A 355 2.65 0.34 -41.03
N MET A 356 2.92 -0.58 -40.11
CA MET A 356 1.88 -1.22 -39.32
C MET A 356 1.20 -0.25 -38.35
N ALA A 357 1.93 0.73 -37.83
CA ALA A 357 1.37 1.75 -36.96
C ALA A 357 0.48 2.74 -37.73
N ALA A 358 1.02 3.37 -38.77
CA ALA A 358 0.41 4.54 -39.38
C ALA A 358 0.40 4.54 -40.92
N GLY A 359 0.68 3.44 -41.61
CA GLY A 359 0.65 3.41 -43.08
C GLY A 359 -0.67 3.93 -43.65
N ASP A 360 -0.64 5.01 -44.43
CA ASP A 360 -1.85 5.61 -45.02
C ASP A 360 -2.26 4.92 -46.34
N GLY A 361 -1.47 3.93 -46.77
CA GLY A 361 -1.69 3.21 -48.01
C GLY A 361 -1.53 4.05 -49.28
N THR A 362 -1.08 5.31 -49.17
CA THR A 362 -0.83 6.18 -50.31
C THR A 362 0.59 6.00 -50.82
N GLY A 363 0.69 6.04 -52.15
CA GLY A 363 1.86 5.60 -52.88
C GLY A 363 1.35 4.73 -54.01
N ASN A 364 1.48 5.21 -55.25
CA ASN A 364 1.68 4.24 -56.31
C ASN A 364 2.94 3.53 -55.86
N GLY A 365 2.83 2.24 -55.48
CA GLY A 365 4.01 1.39 -55.42
C GLY A 365 4.88 1.83 -56.58
N ASP A 366 6.13 2.18 -56.29
CA ASP A 366 7.05 2.54 -57.36
C ASP A 366 6.85 1.46 -58.45
N GLY A 367 6.97 1.76 -59.73
CA GLY A 367 6.68 0.78 -60.79
C GLY A 367 7.31 -0.64 -60.64
N SER A 368 8.10 -0.92 -59.59
CA SER A 368 8.45 -2.19 -58.94
C SER A 368 7.32 -3.01 -58.27
N GLY A 369 6.21 -2.44 -57.81
CA GLY A 369 5.11 -3.18 -57.15
C GLY A 369 5.24 -3.41 -55.64
N GLU A 370 5.83 -2.48 -54.88
CA GLU A 370 5.79 -2.52 -53.41
C GLU A 370 4.38 -2.26 -52.85
N ASN A 371 3.88 -3.22 -52.07
CA ASN A 371 2.55 -3.24 -51.47
C ASN A 371 2.55 -2.51 -50.12
N ILE A 372 2.27 -1.21 -50.10
CA ILE A 372 2.12 -0.46 -48.84
C ILE A 372 0.86 -0.96 -48.12
N VAL A 373 0.99 -1.25 -46.83
CA VAL A 373 -0.09 -1.72 -45.95
C VAL A 373 -0.83 -0.54 -45.33
N SER A 374 -2.12 -0.72 -45.03
CA SER A 374 -2.84 0.19 -44.14
C SER A 374 -2.42 -0.10 -42.70
N GLY A 375 -1.92 0.91 -41.99
CA GLY A 375 -1.65 0.80 -40.56
C GLY A 375 -2.94 0.74 -39.74
N VAL A 376 -2.78 0.53 -38.43
CA VAL A 376 -3.88 0.57 -37.45
C VAL A 376 -4.47 1.99 -37.37
N ALA A 377 -3.61 3.01 -37.38
CA ALA A 377 -3.96 4.43 -37.34
C ALA A 377 -3.44 5.15 -38.61
N PRO A 378 -4.05 4.91 -39.78
CA PRO A 378 -3.50 5.33 -41.07
C PRO A 378 -3.34 6.85 -41.23
N ASP A 379 -4.12 7.66 -40.52
CA ASP A 379 -4.05 9.13 -40.57
C ASP A 379 -3.18 9.74 -39.45
N ALA A 380 -2.52 8.91 -38.63
CA ALA A 380 -1.55 9.40 -37.65
C ALA A 380 -0.27 9.88 -38.34
N ASP A 381 0.32 10.91 -37.75
CA ASP A 381 1.66 11.37 -38.03
C ASP A 381 2.69 10.60 -37.19
N LEU A 382 3.97 10.69 -37.53
CA LEU A 382 5.01 9.84 -36.93
C LEU A 382 6.14 10.67 -36.32
N ILE A 383 6.70 10.13 -35.24
CA ILE A 383 7.94 10.56 -34.62
C ILE A 383 8.86 9.35 -34.65
N LEU A 384 10.07 9.51 -35.16
CA LEU A 384 10.96 8.39 -35.43
C LEU A 384 12.26 8.57 -34.65
N SER A 385 12.66 7.50 -33.98
CA SER A 385 13.91 7.39 -33.22
C SER A 385 14.56 6.04 -33.51
N SER A 386 15.86 6.07 -33.79
CA SER A 386 16.67 4.96 -34.22
C SER A 386 17.45 4.42 -33.03
N ILE A 387 16.97 3.34 -32.42
CA ILE A 387 17.60 2.70 -31.25
C ILE A 387 18.35 1.42 -31.67
N PRO A 388 19.51 1.07 -31.07
CA PRO A 388 20.38 1.87 -30.22
C PRO A 388 21.34 2.63 -31.12
N ASN A 389 21.01 3.89 -31.40
CA ASN A 389 22.02 4.85 -31.76
C ASN A 389 22.36 5.64 -30.50
N THR A 390 23.65 5.82 -30.24
CA THR A 390 24.11 6.33 -28.93
C THR A 390 25.17 7.39 -29.15
N GLU A 391 24.98 8.60 -28.62
CA GLU A 391 26.01 9.65 -28.60
C GLU A 391 26.52 9.86 -27.17
N GLY A 392 27.43 9.02 -26.72
CA GLY A 392 27.97 9.19 -25.39
C GLY A 392 28.55 7.94 -24.78
N SER A 393 28.53 7.90 -23.45
CA SER A 393 29.00 6.74 -22.67
C SER A 393 27.88 5.78 -22.30
N TYR A 394 26.63 6.23 -22.39
CA TYR A 394 25.45 5.46 -22.05
C TYR A 394 24.45 5.57 -23.20
N SER A 395 23.55 4.60 -23.30
CA SER A 395 22.52 4.54 -24.33
C SER A 395 21.16 5.02 -23.81
N SER A 396 20.91 4.79 -22.53
CA SER A 396 19.65 5.10 -21.87
C SER A 396 19.40 6.59 -21.66
N ASP A 397 20.43 7.43 -21.64
CA ASP A 397 20.28 8.89 -21.65
C ASP A 397 19.73 9.39 -23.00
N ASP A 398 20.21 8.83 -24.11
CA ASP A 398 19.65 9.10 -25.45
C ASP A 398 18.19 8.61 -25.53
N PHE A 399 17.90 7.38 -25.06
CA PHE A 399 16.52 6.85 -25.06
C PHE A 399 15.57 7.73 -24.22
N ALA A 400 16.08 8.32 -23.13
CA ALA A 400 15.33 9.24 -22.30
C ALA A 400 15.04 10.56 -23.04
N ALA A 401 16.03 11.11 -23.75
CA ALA A 401 15.89 12.33 -24.52
C ALA A 401 14.87 12.18 -25.66
N ASP A 402 14.92 11.05 -26.39
CA ASP A 402 13.96 10.73 -27.45
C ASP A 402 12.53 10.65 -26.92
N LEU A 403 12.32 9.94 -25.81
CA LEU A 403 11.00 9.83 -25.18
C LEU A 403 10.48 11.19 -24.70
N ASP A 404 11.34 12.01 -24.10
CA ASP A 404 10.95 13.35 -23.66
C ASP A 404 10.62 14.28 -24.85
N SER A 405 11.35 14.17 -25.95
CA SER A 405 11.08 14.88 -27.20
C SER A 405 9.76 14.41 -27.83
N ALA A 406 9.55 13.10 -27.95
CA ALA A 406 8.30 12.51 -28.44
C ALA A 406 7.09 12.95 -27.60
N ARG A 407 7.25 12.97 -26.26
CA ARG A 407 6.26 13.52 -25.33
C ARG A 407 6.02 15.01 -25.56
N GLY A 408 7.07 15.78 -25.84
CA GLY A 408 7.00 17.21 -26.18
C GLY A 408 6.17 17.49 -27.45
N TYR A 409 6.22 16.59 -28.43
CA TYR A 409 5.36 16.60 -29.62
C TYR A 409 3.97 15.98 -29.38
N SER A 410 3.64 15.61 -28.13
CA SER A 410 2.37 15.01 -27.75
C SER A 410 2.08 13.67 -28.44
N ALA A 411 3.09 12.82 -28.59
CA ALA A 411 2.88 11.44 -29.01
C ALA A 411 1.93 10.71 -28.05
N VAL A 412 0.93 10.02 -28.61
CA VAL A 412 -0.08 9.28 -27.84
C VAL A 412 0.28 7.81 -27.64
N ALA A 413 1.26 7.33 -28.38
CA ALA A 413 1.83 6.01 -28.19
C ALA A 413 3.33 6.05 -28.52
N SER A 414 4.11 5.29 -27.75
CA SER A 414 5.51 4.98 -28.07
C SER A 414 5.62 3.49 -28.32
N ASN A 415 5.77 3.11 -29.58
CA ASN A 415 5.99 1.73 -29.98
C ASN A 415 7.49 1.42 -30.02
N ASN A 416 7.90 0.46 -29.19
CA ASN A 416 9.27 0.01 -29.04
C ASN A 416 9.36 -1.43 -29.54
N SER A 417 9.94 -1.62 -30.73
CA SER A 417 9.99 -2.94 -31.38
C SER A 417 11.36 -3.60 -31.26
N TRP A 418 12.00 -3.45 -30.11
CA TRP A 418 13.35 -3.93 -29.81
C TRP A 418 13.41 -4.62 -28.43
N ALA A 419 14.42 -5.46 -28.24
CA ALA A 419 14.68 -6.16 -26.99
C ALA A 419 16.21 -6.30 -26.78
N MET A 420 16.62 -6.64 -25.56
CA MET A 420 18.03 -6.83 -25.20
C MET A 420 18.44 -8.29 -25.38
N GLY A 421 19.29 -8.57 -26.37
CA GLY A 421 19.82 -9.91 -26.59
C GLY A 421 20.58 -10.43 -25.36
N ASP A 422 20.51 -11.74 -25.12
CA ASP A 422 21.27 -12.40 -24.07
C ASP A 422 22.35 -13.34 -24.62
N ASP A 423 23.37 -13.59 -23.79
CA ASP A 423 24.45 -14.56 -24.04
C ASP A 423 24.39 -15.71 -23.01
N THR A 424 23.30 -15.83 -22.25
CA THR A 424 23.19 -16.65 -21.04
C THR A 424 22.88 -18.12 -21.33
N ASP A 425 22.18 -18.41 -22.42
CA ASP A 425 21.75 -19.76 -22.80
C ASP A 425 22.47 -20.30 -24.05
N GLY A 426 23.32 -19.48 -24.67
CA GLY A 426 24.10 -19.82 -25.87
C GLY A 426 23.31 -19.73 -27.19
N ASN A 427 22.10 -19.16 -27.17
CA ASN A 427 21.29 -18.89 -28.35
C ASN A 427 21.39 -17.40 -28.73
N ALA A 428 22.01 -17.12 -29.87
CA ALA A 428 22.22 -15.76 -30.37
C ALA A 428 20.92 -15.00 -30.74
N ASN A 429 19.74 -15.63 -30.65
CA ASN A 429 18.44 -14.97 -30.85
C ASN A 429 17.64 -14.82 -29.55
N ALA A 430 18.13 -15.36 -28.42
CA ALA A 430 17.46 -15.22 -27.13
C ALA A 430 17.63 -13.79 -26.58
N VAL A 431 16.67 -13.38 -25.75
CA VAL A 431 16.65 -12.06 -25.13
C VAL A 431 16.53 -12.23 -23.63
N TRP A 432 17.13 -11.30 -22.89
CA TRP A 432 16.94 -11.26 -21.44
C TRP A 432 15.45 -11.16 -21.15
N ASN A 433 14.92 -12.14 -20.43
CA ASN A 433 13.54 -12.12 -19.94
C ASN A 433 13.46 -11.66 -18.48
N ILE A 434 12.25 -11.32 -18.01
CA ILE A 434 12.06 -10.72 -16.69
C ILE A 434 12.51 -11.63 -15.54
N THR A 435 12.29 -12.94 -15.69
CA THR A 435 12.74 -13.94 -14.72
C THR A 435 14.27 -13.96 -14.63
N GLU A 436 14.98 -13.95 -15.75
CA GLU A 436 16.45 -13.95 -15.79
C GLU A 436 17.07 -12.72 -15.14
N ILE A 437 16.55 -11.52 -15.40
CA ILE A 437 17.11 -10.31 -14.79
C ILE A 437 16.86 -10.27 -13.27
N GLN A 438 15.71 -10.74 -12.80
CA GLN A 438 15.42 -10.86 -11.36
C GLN A 438 16.35 -11.87 -10.68
N ASP A 439 16.60 -13.01 -11.32
CA ASP A 439 17.56 -14.01 -10.87
C ASP A 439 18.99 -13.46 -10.88
N TYR A 440 19.38 -12.72 -11.91
CA TYR A 440 20.70 -12.09 -12.00
C TYR A 440 20.91 -11.07 -10.88
N ILE A 441 19.93 -10.21 -10.62
CA ILE A 441 19.95 -9.24 -9.52
C ILE A 441 20.15 -9.96 -8.19
N THR A 442 19.35 -11.00 -7.93
CA THR A 442 19.38 -11.77 -6.69
C THR A 442 20.72 -12.49 -6.51
N ASN A 443 21.17 -13.23 -7.53
CA ASN A 443 22.39 -14.04 -7.50
C ASN A 443 23.66 -13.19 -7.36
N ASN A 444 23.64 -11.94 -7.82
CA ASN A 444 24.76 -11.00 -7.72
C ASN A 444 24.61 -9.97 -6.59
N SER A 445 23.56 -10.07 -5.75
CA SER A 445 23.28 -9.13 -4.66
C SER A 445 23.24 -7.67 -5.12
N LEU A 446 22.65 -7.42 -6.30
CA LEU A 446 22.48 -6.10 -6.86
C LEU A 446 21.17 -5.48 -6.38
N THR A 447 21.10 -4.15 -6.41
CA THR A 447 19.83 -3.43 -6.39
C THR A 447 19.15 -3.52 -7.76
N THR A 448 17.84 -3.28 -7.84
CA THR A 448 17.09 -3.21 -9.10
C THR A 448 17.73 -2.24 -10.10
N ASN A 449 18.14 -1.05 -9.63
CA ASN A 449 18.78 -0.04 -10.47
C ASN A 449 20.15 -0.50 -11.00
N GLN A 450 20.93 -1.23 -10.19
CA GLN A 450 22.19 -1.82 -10.65
C GLN A 450 21.95 -2.94 -11.67
N GLY A 451 20.92 -3.76 -11.48
CA GLY A 451 20.52 -4.78 -12.44
C GLY A 451 20.14 -4.19 -13.80
N LEU A 452 19.26 -3.18 -13.80
CA LEU A 452 18.87 -2.50 -15.04
C LEU A 452 20.05 -1.80 -15.72
N ALA A 453 20.90 -1.10 -14.96
CA ALA A 453 22.12 -0.49 -15.48
C ALA A 453 23.06 -1.53 -16.11
N TYR A 454 23.18 -2.71 -15.51
CA TYR A 454 23.94 -3.79 -16.12
C TYR A 454 23.30 -4.30 -17.42
N LEU A 455 21.97 -4.48 -17.44
CA LEU A 455 21.26 -4.94 -18.63
C LEU A 455 21.41 -3.97 -19.81
N LEU A 456 21.16 -2.68 -19.59
CA LEU A 456 21.15 -1.66 -20.65
C LEU A 456 22.54 -1.17 -21.03
N GLU A 457 23.45 -1.03 -20.05
CA GLU A 457 24.76 -0.37 -20.26
C GLU A 457 25.96 -1.30 -20.07
N GLY A 458 25.74 -2.57 -19.71
CA GLY A 458 26.82 -3.49 -19.35
C GLY A 458 27.62 -3.07 -18.11
N SER A 459 27.09 -2.14 -17.28
CA SER A 459 27.83 -1.50 -16.20
C SER A 459 26.97 -1.20 -14.98
N THR A 460 27.51 -1.38 -13.78
CA THR A 460 26.87 -0.99 -12.51
C THR A 460 27.46 0.30 -11.93
N SER A 461 28.19 1.07 -12.74
CA SER A 461 28.77 2.35 -12.34
C SER A 461 27.68 3.37 -11.97
N SER A 462 28.03 4.36 -11.14
CA SER A 462 27.08 5.43 -10.78
C SER A 462 26.54 6.18 -11.99
N GLY A 463 27.35 6.38 -13.05
CA GLY A 463 26.89 7.01 -14.28
C GLY A 463 25.85 6.18 -15.03
N ALA A 464 26.08 4.87 -15.17
CA ALA A 464 25.13 3.95 -15.81
C ALA A 464 23.80 3.87 -15.03
N ILE A 465 23.88 3.89 -13.70
CA ILE A 465 22.69 3.95 -12.84
C ILE A 465 21.94 5.27 -13.06
N THR A 466 22.64 6.40 -13.16
CA THR A 466 21.99 7.69 -13.42
C THR A 466 21.27 7.70 -14.78
N ALA A 467 21.94 7.31 -15.87
CA ALA A 467 21.35 7.28 -17.20
C ALA A 467 20.11 6.37 -17.28
N THR A 468 20.20 5.16 -16.72
CA THR A 468 19.04 4.24 -16.71
C THR A 468 17.88 4.73 -15.84
N GLN A 469 18.15 5.50 -14.78
CA GLN A 469 17.07 6.13 -14.00
C GLN A 469 16.44 7.33 -14.72
N GLU A 470 17.20 8.06 -15.53
CA GLU A 470 16.67 9.10 -16.43
C GLU A 470 15.72 8.47 -17.45
N TYR A 471 16.07 7.32 -18.03
CA TYR A 471 15.19 6.56 -18.91
C TYR A 471 13.90 6.09 -18.23
N ILE A 472 13.99 5.50 -17.04
CA ILE A 472 12.80 5.11 -16.26
C ILE A 472 11.92 6.33 -15.93
N THR A 473 12.53 7.49 -15.68
CA THR A 473 11.80 8.74 -15.46
C THR A 473 11.11 9.22 -16.73
N ALA A 474 11.77 9.18 -17.89
CA ALA A 474 11.19 9.56 -19.17
C ALA A 474 10.02 8.64 -19.57
N LEU A 475 10.16 7.32 -19.40
CA LEU A 475 9.09 6.34 -19.58
C LEU A 475 7.89 6.68 -18.68
N ASN A 476 8.13 6.90 -17.38
CA ASN A 476 7.07 7.26 -16.44
C ASN A 476 6.38 8.57 -16.83
N ASN A 477 7.15 9.57 -17.27
CA ASN A 477 6.62 10.86 -17.71
C ASN A 477 5.77 10.73 -18.98
N PHE A 478 6.16 9.85 -19.93
CA PHE A 478 5.42 9.60 -21.15
C PHE A 478 4.01 9.07 -20.89
N GLN A 479 3.81 8.28 -19.83
CA GLN A 479 2.50 7.74 -19.44
C GLN A 479 1.45 8.82 -19.12
N ASN A 480 1.87 10.06 -18.82
CA ASN A 480 0.96 11.18 -18.64
C ASN A 480 0.33 11.67 -19.97
N ASN A 481 0.94 11.32 -21.10
CA ASN A 481 0.57 11.77 -22.44
C ASN A 481 0.04 10.64 -23.32
N GLY A 482 0.62 9.44 -23.17
CA GLY A 482 0.35 8.32 -24.08
C GLY A 482 0.72 6.97 -23.50
N VAL A 483 0.56 5.93 -24.30
CA VAL A 483 0.84 4.54 -23.90
C VAL A 483 2.22 4.10 -24.38
N ILE A 484 2.96 3.43 -23.51
CA ILE A 484 4.19 2.73 -23.88
C ILE A 484 3.83 1.31 -24.35
N VAL A 485 4.26 0.95 -25.55
CA VAL A 485 4.07 -0.38 -26.15
C VAL A 485 5.44 -0.99 -26.41
N PHE A 486 5.71 -2.18 -25.86
CA PHE A 486 6.97 -2.91 -26.07
C PHE A 486 6.72 -4.29 -26.63
N ALA A 487 7.48 -4.66 -27.66
CA ALA A 487 7.54 -6.03 -28.15
C ALA A 487 8.41 -6.90 -27.23
N SER A 488 8.04 -8.17 -27.05
CA SER A 488 8.77 -9.14 -26.22
C SER A 488 9.98 -9.78 -26.94
N GLY A 489 10.37 -9.30 -28.11
CA GLY A 489 11.38 -9.93 -28.96
C GLY A 489 10.80 -10.94 -29.96
N ASN A 490 11.69 -11.55 -30.75
CA ASN A 490 11.34 -12.39 -31.90
C ASN A 490 11.49 -13.91 -31.65
N TYR A 491 12.03 -14.29 -30.49
CA TYR A 491 12.29 -15.69 -30.16
C TYR A 491 11.09 -16.32 -29.45
N THR A 492 10.51 -17.35 -30.08
CA THR A 492 9.33 -18.06 -29.55
C THR A 492 9.67 -19.11 -28.49
N GLY A 493 10.96 -19.32 -28.19
CA GLY A 493 11.42 -20.28 -27.19
C GLY A 493 11.62 -19.65 -25.80
N GLU A 494 11.38 -18.36 -25.66
CA GLU A 494 11.46 -17.67 -24.38
C GLU A 494 10.44 -18.22 -23.38
N SER A 495 10.88 -18.34 -22.13
CA SER A 495 10.00 -18.82 -21.05
C SER A 495 9.11 -17.72 -20.47
N ASP A 496 9.44 -16.45 -20.76
CA ASP A 496 8.80 -15.27 -20.17
C ASP A 496 8.95 -14.05 -21.10
N VAL A 497 8.31 -12.93 -20.74
CA VAL A 497 8.38 -11.68 -21.49
C VAL A 497 9.78 -11.05 -21.37
N SER A 498 10.25 -10.39 -22.44
CA SER A 498 11.55 -9.71 -22.40
C SER A 498 11.63 -8.70 -21.26
N ALA A 499 12.80 -8.58 -20.63
CA ALA A 499 13.04 -7.75 -19.46
C ALA A 499 12.68 -6.28 -19.71
N VAL A 500 12.97 -5.76 -20.91
CA VAL A 500 12.61 -4.38 -21.27
C VAL A 500 11.11 -4.21 -21.53
N ALA A 501 10.42 -5.22 -22.05
CA ALA A 501 8.97 -5.20 -22.18
C ALA A 501 8.23 -5.40 -20.86
N ALA A 502 8.91 -5.92 -19.83
CA ALA A 502 8.36 -6.20 -18.50
C ALA A 502 8.96 -5.30 -17.40
N LEU A 503 9.49 -4.13 -17.75
CA LEU A 503 9.98 -3.15 -16.76
C LEU A 503 8.99 -2.80 -15.65
N PRO A 504 7.65 -2.80 -15.83
CA PRO A 504 6.71 -2.59 -14.74
C PRO A 504 6.84 -3.60 -13.57
N GLU A 505 7.35 -4.80 -13.82
CA GLU A 505 7.64 -5.80 -12.77
C GLU A 505 8.85 -5.40 -11.90
N LEU A 506 9.75 -4.56 -12.41
CA LEU A 506 10.87 -3.98 -11.66
C LEU A 506 10.55 -2.59 -11.11
N TYR A 507 9.70 -1.83 -11.80
CA TYR A 507 9.35 -0.45 -11.51
C TYR A 507 7.84 -0.26 -11.63
N SER A 508 7.10 -0.48 -10.53
CA SER A 508 5.63 -0.47 -10.52
C SER A 508 5.00 0.87 -10.95
N GLN A 509 5.77 1.96 -10.92
CA GLN A 509 5.35 3.26 -11.46
C GLN A 509 5.15 3.23 -12.98
N LEU A 510 5.71 2.26 -13.69
CA LEU A 510 5.50 2.07 -15.13
C LEU A 510 4.25 1.24 -15.46
N SER A 511 3.42 0.87 -14.48
CA SER A 511 2.22 0.05 -14.73
C SER A 511 1.00 0.88 -15.17
N GLU A 512 1.11 2.21 -15.27
CA GLU A 512 -0.04 3.10 -15.48
C GLU A 512 -0.58 3.03 -16.92
N ALA A 513 0.32 3.03 -17.91
CA ALA A 513 -0.01 3.05 -19.33
C ALA A 513 1.03 2.25 -20.14
N TRP A 514 1.15 0.96 -19.82
CA TRP A 514 2.13 0.05 -20.43
C TRP A 514 1.48 -1.18 -21.06
N ILE A 515 1.94 -1.54 -22.25
CA ILE A 515 1.50 -2.73 -22.98
C ILE A 515 2.73 -3.55 -23.38
N SER A 516 2.83 -4.75 -22.82
CA SER A 516 3.81 -5.75 -23.25
C SER A 516 3.18 -6.66 -24.30
N VAL A 517 3.79 -6.74 -25.49
CA VAL A 517 3.29 -7.50 -26.63
C VAL A 517 4.15 -8.75 -26.83
N GLY A 518 3.61 -9.91 -26.46
CA GLY A 518 4.23 -11.21 -26.69
C GLY A 518 3.81 -11.86 -28.01
N LEU A 519 4.59 -12.86 -28.44
CA LEU A 519 4.18 -13.80 -29.50
C LEU A 519 3.10 -14.72 -28.93
N ILE A 520 1.85 -14.54 -29.38
CA ILE A 520 0.74 -15.42 -29.00
C ILE A 520 0.64 -16.51 -30.08
N ASP A 521 0.90 -17.76 -29.73
CA ASP A 521 0.67 -18.90 -30.63
C ASP A 521 -0.83 -19.23 -30.64
N PHE A 522 -1.47 -19.01 -31.78
CA PHE A 522 -2.89 -19.30 -31.94
C PHE A 522 -3.08 -20.71 -32.50
N THR A 523 -3.10 -21.73 -31.64
CA THR A 523 -3.35 -23.10 -32.09
C THR A 523 -4.85 -23.39 -32.21
N GLY A 524 -5.51 -22.79 -33.20
CA GLY A 524 -6.92 -23.09 -33.45
C GLY A 524 -7.50 -22.67 -34.77
N SER A 525 -8.57 -23.35 -35.18
CA SER A 525 -9.47 -22.83 -36.22
C SER A 525 -10.47 -21.79 -35.65
N SER A 526 -10.45 -21.57 -34.33
CA SER A 526 -11.15 -20.52 -33.54
C SER A 526 -10.50 -20.42 -32.14
N VAL A 527 -10.79 -19.35 -31.36
CA VAL A 527 -10.17 -19.05 -30.05
C VAL A 527 -10.34 -20.17 -29.01
N SER A 528 -11.32 -21.06 -29.19
CA SER A 528 -11.59 -22.13 -28.23
C SER A 528 -10.55 -23.26 -28.19
N SER A 529 -9.53 -23.26 -29.04
CA SER A 529 -8.46 -24.27 -29.02
C SER A 529 -7.05 -23.71 -28.87
N ALA A 530 -6.89 -22.41 -28.67
CA ALA A 530 -5.59 -21.80 -28.36
C ALA A 530 -4.96 -22.51 -27.14
N THR A 531 -3.74 -23.03 -27.30
CA THR A 531 -2.89 -23.54 -26.22
C THR A 531 -1.95 -22.47 -25.72
#